data_AF-A0A963DAB9-F1
#
_entry.id   AF-A0A963DAB9-F1
#
_cell.length_a   1.000
_cell.length_b   1.000
_cell.length_c   1.000
_cell.angle_alpha   90.00
_cell.angle_beta   90.00
_cell.angle_gamma   90.00
#
_symmetry.space_group_name_H-M   'P 1'
#
loop_
_entity.id
_entity.type
_entity.pdbx_description
1 polymer ?
#
loop_
_entity_poly.entity_id
_entity_poly.type
_entity_poly.pdbx_seq_one_letter_code
_entity_poly.pdbx_strand_id
1 'polypeptide(L)'
;MLISPPFLLPRNANENDADFVARCMPDTSVMVQGTPVPEGSFPVSFKLGWHGGRHLEAPVDANGAVLNVRAIADGEIVYARRPTPRNANPSPAEPRNYNPYGDPPAWTDDGCVIIRHATEIGADAQNQPVQVSFMSIYMHLSELRGAAHQVAGGAQDRAVYRKDEIGVAGMVYGTDRQLHLEIICDDANLEALIGRRTGALNDSSDGRTDVLFGEMYFRLPAGTRFFARRPGFSETTPTAAPAHTLQNVPIYVGLRYAGGDGAQGQRGDAWLTSYSEEGIALGDPINEADAEYDL
;
A
#
# COMPACT_ATOMS: atom_id res chain seq x y z
N MET A 1 11.16 -0.90 3.01
CA MET A 1 9.97 -0.56 2.20
C MET A 1 10.37 0.00 0.83
N LEU A 2 10.01 -0.71 -0.24
CA LEU A 2 10.29 -0.32 -1.64
C LEU A 2 9.46 0.89 -2.10
N ILE A 3 8.24 1.03 -1.57
CA ILE A 3 7.29 2.10 -1.88
C ILE A 3 7.05 2.92 -0.61
N SER A 4 7.33 4.22 -0.61
CA SER A 4 7.02 5.15 0.50
C SER A 4 5.66 5.83 0.33
N PRO A 5 5.05 6.36 1.41
CA PRO A 5 3.95 7.30 1.25
C PRO A 5 4.39 8.57 0.48
N PRO A 6 3.46 9.27 -0.20
CA PRO A 6 3.73 10.49 -0.97
C PRO A 6 4.01 11.71 -0.09
N PHE A 7 3.65 11.68 1.20
CA PHE A 7 4.03 12.68 2.19
C PHE A 7 4.93 12.03 3.25
N LEU A 8 5.81 12.81 3.89
CA LEU A 8 6.76 12.28 4.86
C LEU A 8 6.76 13.10 6.14
N LEU A 9 6.07 12.59 7.16
CA LEU A 9 6.18 13.10 8.52
C LEU A 9 7.40 12.50 9.22
N PRO A 10 7.92 13.13 10.29
CA PRO A 10 8.81 12.46 11.22
C PRO A 10 8.10 11.24 11.83
N ARG A 11 8.80 10.11 11.89
CA ARG A 11 8.29 8.90 12.54
C ARG A 11 8.29 9.10 14.06
N ASN A 12 7.20 8.73 14.72
CA ASN A 12 7.10 8.80 16.18
C ASN A 12 7.87 7.64 16.82
N ALA A 13 8.28 7.81 18.09
CA ALA A 13 8.90 6.72 18.84
C ALA A 13 7.93 5.54 18.99
N ASN A 14 8.41 4.32 18.72
CA ASN A 14 7.64 3.07 18.79
C ASN A 14 6.41 2.99 17.88
N GLU A 15 6.28 3.90 16.91
CA GLU A 15 5.20 3.86 15.90
C GLU A 15 5.44 2.70 14.95
N ASN A 16 4.45 1.82 14.77
CA ASN A 16 4.54 0.76 13.77
C ASN A 16 4.43 1.34 12.34
N ASP A 17 4.83 0.55 11.34
CA ASP A 17 4.85 1.01 9.95
C ASP A 17 3.46 1.39 9.41
N ALA A 18 2.41 0.66 9.82
CA ALA A 18 1.03 0.93 9.37
C ALA A 18 0.51 2.28 9.86
N ASP A 19 0.72 2.61 11.13
CA ASP A 19 0.36 3.90 11.72
C ASP A 19 1.15 5.05 11.10
N PHE A 20 2.45 4.84 10.86
CA PHE A 20 3.29 5.81 10.18
C PHE A 20 2.79 6.11 8.75
N VAL A 21 2.48 5.06 7.98
CA VAL A 21 1.91 5.20 6.63
C VAL A 21 0.55 5.89 6.68
N ALA A 22 -0.33 5.53 7.62
CA ALA A 22 -1.64 6.14 7.77
C ALA A 22 -1.55 7.65 8.05
N ARG A 23 -0.63 8.09 8.92
CA ARG A 23 -0.40 9.53 9.15
C ARG A 23 0.18 10.25 7.94
N CYS A 24 0.99 9.56 7.15
CA CYS A 24 1.59 10.09 5.93
C CYS A 24 0.66 10.01 4.71
N MET A 25 -0.49 9.34 4.82
CA MET A 25 -1.51 9.19 3.77
C MET A 25 -2.92 9.35 4.38
N PRO A 26 -3.22 10.48 5.04
CA PRO A 26 -4.52 10.65 5.64
C PRO A 26 -5.57 10.80 4.54
N ASP A 27 -6.75 10.22 4.78
CA ASP A 27 -7.91 10.48 3.95
C ASP A 27 -8.26 11.96 3.92
N THR A 28 -8.95 12.38 2.86
CA THR A 28 -9.59 13.68 2.84
C THR A 28 -10.57 13.85 4.00
N SER A 29 -10.57 15.02 4.63
CA SER A 29 -11.58 15.39 5.62
C SER A 29 -12.98 15.64 5.02
N VAL A 30 -13.08 15.70 3.68
CA VAL A 30 -14.34 15.88 2.96
C VAL A 30 -15.06 14.54 2.83
N MET A 31 -16.32 14.49 3.26
CA MET A 31 -17.16 13.29 3.13
C MET A 31 -18.11 13.41 1.95
N VAL A 32 -18.36 12.29 1.29
CA VAL A 32 -19.44 12.18 0.32
C VAL A 32 -20.76 12.48 1.02
N GLN A 33 -21.50 13.48 0.50
CA GLN A 33 -22.73 13.99 1.11
C GLN A 33 -23.71 12.86 1.48
N GLY A 34 -24.11 12.82 2.76
CA GLY A 34 -25.05 11.83 3.29
C GLY A 34 -24.44 10.47 3.62
N THR A 35 -23.11 10.33 3.60
CA THR A 35 -22.40 9.09 3.92
C THR A 35 -21.18 9.37 4.82
N PRO A 36 -20.63 8.36 5.51
CA PRO A 36 -19.37 8.48 6.24
C PRO A 36 -18.13 8.20 5.35
N VAL A 37 -18.29 8.10 4.03
CA VAL A 37 -17.23 7.73 3.10
C VAL A 37 -16.46 8.99 2.67
N PRO A 38 -15.12 9.02 2.79
CA PRO A 38 -14.31 10.12 2.27
C PRO A 38 -14.51 10.33 0.76
N GLU A 39 -14.45 11.59 0.32
CA GLU A 39 -14.44 11.93 -1.09
C GLU A 39 -13.25 11.29 -1.82
N GLY A 40 -13.45 10.87 -3.08
CA GLY A 40 -12.40 10.17 -3.82
C GLY A 40 -11.94 8.84 -3.21
N SER A 41 -12.77 8.13 -2.43
CA SER A 41 -12.42 6.82 -1.87
C SER A 41 -12.25 5.73 -2.95
N PHE A 42 -11.26 4.85 -2.75
CA PHE A 42 -11.07 3.62 -3.53
C PHE A 42 -11.88 2.45 -2.97
N PRO A 43 -12.40 1.51 -3.78
CA PRO A 43 -12.51 1.56 -5.24
C PRO A 43 -13.79 2.25 -5.73
N VAL A 44 -14.71 2.54 -4.80
CA VAL A 44 -16.05 3.07 -5.11
C VAL A 44 -16.36 4.23 -4.16
N SER A 45 -16.85 5.32 -4.73
CA SER A 45 -17.10 6.59 -4.06
C SER A 45 -18.51 7.11 -4.42
N PHE A 46 -18.66 8.44 -4.53
CA PHE A 46 -19.88 9.15 -4.85
C PHE A 46 -20.67 8.50 -6.00
N LYS A 47 -21.96 8.25 -5.75
CA LYS A 47 -22.90 7.64 -6.71
C LYS A 47 -22.44 6.30 -7.29
N LEU A 48 -21.73 5.48 -6.49
CA LEU A 48 -21.15 4.22 -6.93
C LEU A 48 -20.14 4.36 -8.08
N GLY A 49 -19.57 5.56 -8.24
CA GLY A 49 -18.53 5.83 -9.22
C GLY A 49 -17.27 5.06 -8.85
N TRP A 50 -16.73 4.31 -9.82
CA TRP A 50 -15.42 3.69 -9.70
C TRP A 50 -14.33 4.75 -9.62
N HIS A 51 -13.36 4.54 -8.74
CA HIS A 51 -12.24 5.45 -8.51
C HIS A 51 -10.94 4.64 -8.48
N GLY A 52 -9.99 4.94 -9.38
CA GLY A 52 -8.77 4.14 -9.58
C GLY A 52 -7.70 4.31 -8.50
N GLY A 53 -7.74 5.45 -7.80
CA GLY A 53 -6.85 5.77 -6.68
C GLY A 53 -7.62 6.22 -5.45
N ARG A 54 -6.97 7.02 -4.60
CA ARG A 54 -7.62 7.70 -3.48
C ARG A 54 -7.23 9.17 -3.40
N HIS A 55 -8.15 10.00 -2.90
CA HIS A 55 -7.81 11.36 -2.49
C HIS A 55 -7.18 11.35 -1.09
N LEU A 56 -6.07 12.07 -0.97
CA LEU A 56 -5.30 12.24 0.25
C LEU A 56 -5.26 13.72 0.59
N GLU A 57 -5.37 14.03 1.88
CA GLU A 57 -5.14 15.38 2.37
C GLU A 57 -3.65 15.55 2.70
N ALA A 58 -2.99 16.58 2.16
CA ALA A 58 -1.60 16.85 2.50
C ALA A 58 -1.49 17.22 3.99
N PRO A 59 -0.74 16.44 4.79
CA PRO A 59 -0.60 16.69 6.21
C PRO A 59 0.22 17.96 6.45
N VAL A 60 0.07 18.52 7.65
CA VAL A 60 0.87 19.63 8.14
C VAL A 60 1.94 19.13 9.10
N ASP A 61 3.13 19.73 9.05
CA ASP A 61 4.20 19.45 10.00
C ASP A 61 3.95 20.13 11.36
N ALA A 62 4.85 19.90 12.31
CA ALA A 62 4.77 20.48 13.65
C ALA A 62 4.84 22.03 13.67
N ASN A 63 5.32 22.66 12.59
CA ASN A 63 5.40 24.10 12.43
C ASN A 63 4.19 24.67 11.66
N GLY A 64 3.23 23.82 11.27
CA GLY A 64 2.06 24.20 10.48
C GLY A 64 2.32 24.32 8.98
N ALA A 65 3.48 23.89 8.47
CA ALA A 65 3.77 23.87 7.05
C ALA A 65 3.14 22.65 6.38
N VAL A 66 2.43 22.86 5.27
CA VAL A 66 1.88 21.78 4.45
C VAL A 66 3.02 21.01 3.80
N LEU A 67 2.98 19.68 3.89
CA LEU A 67 4.02 18.84 3.28
C LEU A 67 3.92 18.81 1.74
N ASN A 68 5.08 18.81 1.10
CA ASN A 68 5.21 18.61 -0.34
C ASN A 68 4.94 17.16 -0.72
N VAL A 69 4.45 16.97 -1.96
CA VAL A 69 4.26 15.66 -2.57
C VAL A 69 5.60 15.13 -3.05
N ARG A 70 5.88 13.86 -2.75
CA ARG A 70 7.13 13.17 -3.06
C ARG A 70 6.91 11.91 -3.89
N ALA A 71 7.91 11.55 -4.69
CA ALA A 71 7.92 10.29 -5.41
C ALA A 71 7.91 9.10 -4.43
N ILE A 72 7.04 8.11 -4.67
CA ILE A 72 6.85 6.97 -3.77
C ILE A 72 7.91 5.89 -3.98
N ALA A 73 8.57 5.87 -5.13
CA ALA A 73 9.63 4.93 -5.49
C ALA A 73 10.54 5.56 -6.54
N ASP A 74 11.74 4.99 -6.71
CA ASP A 74 12.65 5.34 -7.81
C ASP A 74 11.96 5.05 -9.15
N GLY A 75 12.22 5.85 -10.17
CA GLY A 75 11.65 5.62 -11.49
C GLY A 75 11.96 6.68 -12.53
N GLU A 76 11.18 6.64 -13.60
CA GLU A 76 11.23 7.57 -14.71
C GLU A 76 9.88 8.29 -14.85
N ILE A 77 9.90 9.63 -14.90
CA ILE A 77 8.71 10.42 -15.17
C ILE A 77 8.33 10.26 -16.65
N VAL A 78 7.26 9.51 -16.91
CA VAL A 78 6.76 9.24 -18.28
C VAL A 78 5.77 10.28 -18.77
N TYR A 79 5.18 11.05 -17.85
CA TYR A 79 4.29 12.16 -18.15
C TYR A 79 4.34 13.21 -17.04
N ALA A 80 4.40 14.48 -17.41
CA ALA A 80 4.27 15.58 -16.47
C ALA A 80 3.54 16.75 -17.13
N ARG A 81 2.57 17.32 -16.42
CA ARG A 81 1.77 18.45 -16.89
C ARG A 81 1.70 19.51 -15.80
N ARG A 82 2.12 20.74 -16.15
CA ARG A 82 1.98 21.90 -15.26
C ARG A 82 0.49 22.22 -15.07
N PRO A 83 0.05 22.60 -13.86
CA PRO A 83 -1.31 23.06 -13.64
C PRO A 83 -1.54 24.38 -14.38
N THR A 84 -2.77 24.63 -14.84
CA THR A 84 -3.16 25.99 -15.23
C THR A 84 -3.18 26.83 -13.96
N PRO A 85 -2.67 28.07 -14.02
CA PRO A 85 -2.79 29.01 -12.93
C PRO A 85 -4.24 29.15 -12.46
N ARG A 86 -4.43 29.07 -11.15
CA ARG A 86 -5.73 29.30 -10.52
C ARG A 86 -6.23 30.69 -10.85
N ASN A 87 -7.45 30.78 -11.38
CA ASN A 87 -8.15 32.05 -11.48
C ASN A 87 -9.07 32.24 -10.26
N ALA A 88 -9.29 33.48 -9.86
CA ALA A 88 -10.13 33.81 -8.69
C ALA A 88 -11.63 33.88 -9.03
N ASN A 89 -12.03 33.54 -10.26
CA ASN A 89 -13.40 33.73 -10.72
C ASN A 89 -14.11 32.36 -10.81
N PRO A 90 -15.09 32.07 -9.93
CA PRO A 90 -15.85 30.81 -9.93
C PRO A 90 -16.90 30.83 -11.06
N SER A 91 -16.46 31.08 -12.29
CA SER A 91 -17.33 31.01 -13.46
C SER A 91 -17.57 29.54 -13.83
N PRO A 92 -18.83 29.11 -14.05
CA PRO A 92 -19.12 27.79 -14.60
C PRO A 92 -18.59 27.59 -16.03
N ALA A 93 -18.15 28.66 -16.71
CA ALA A 93 -17.55 28.58 -18.03
C ALA A 93 -16.07 28.13 -17.99
N GLU A 94 -15.42 28.19 -16.84
CA GLU A 94 -14.08 27.65 -16.64
C GLU A 94 -14.18 26.13 -16.42
N PRO A 95 -13.61 25.27 -17.29
CA PRO A 95 -13.75 23.83 -17.19
C PRO A 95 -13.28 23.21 -15.87
N ARG A 96 -12.41 23.90 -15.12
CA ARG A 96 -11.95 23.46 -13.80
C ARG A 96 -12.88 23.81 -12.65
N ASN A 97 -13.84 24.69 -12.87
CA ASN A 97 -14.85 25.03 -11.89
C ASN A 97 -16.02 24.03 -12.03
N TYR A 98 -15.80 22.78 -11.63
CA TYR A 98 -16.83 21.76 -11.61
C TYR A 98 -16.95 21.18 -10.20
N ASN A 99 -18.18 20.87 -9.79
CA ASN A 99 -18.46 20.30 -8.48
C ASN A 99 -19.55 19.22 -8.62
N PRO A 100 -19.22 17.93 -8.43
CA PRO A 100 -20.19 16.85 -8.59
C PRO A 100 -21.25 16.81 -7.47
N TYR A 101 -21.04 17.57 -6.39
CA TYR A 101 -21.94 17.67 -5.23
C TYR A 101 -22.97 18.80 -5.35
N GLY A 102 -22.90 19.63 -6.40
CA GLY A 102 -23.87 20.70 -6.68
C GLY A 102 -23.23 22.06 -6.85
N ASP A 103 -24.04 23.11 -6.72
CA ASP A 103 -23.60 24.51 -6.82
C ASP A 103 -23.07 25.05 -5.47
N PRO A 104 -22.09 25.97 -5.46
CA PRO A 104 -21.51 26.65 -6.63
C PRO A 104 -20.39 25.85 -7.33
N PRO A 105 -20.06 26.21 -8.58
CA PRO A 105 -18.84 25.77 -9.26
C PRO A 105 -17.61 25.96 -8.38
N ALA A 106 -16.76 24.94 -8.30
CA ALA A 106 -15.60 24.94 -7.42
C ALA A 106 -14.34 24.49 -8.16
N TRP A 107 -13.22 25.17 -7.90
CA TRP A 107 -11.97 24.94 -8.60
C TRP A 107 -11.41 23.54 -8.32
N THR A 108 -10.82 22.92 -9.33
CA THR A 108 -10.01 21.70 -9.21
C THR A 108 -8.70 21.88 -9.98
N ASP A 109 -7.58 21.64 -9.30
CA ASP A 109 -6.26 21.64 -9.92
C ASP A 109 -6.08 20.39 -10.80
N ASP A 110 -5.16 20.43 -11.74
CA ASP A 110 -4.96 19.35 -12.72
C ASP A 110 -3.48 19.18 -13.11
N GLY A 111 -2.57 19.71 -12.28
CA GLY A 111 -1.18 19.32 -12.37
C GLY A 111 -1.11 17.81 -12.20
N CYS A 112 -0.35 17.16 -13.06
CA CYS A 112 -0.32 15.70 -13.13
C CYS A 112 1.09 15.21 -13.39
N VAL A 113 1.48 14.14 -12.69
CA VAL A 113 2.75 13.44 -12.87
C VAL A 113 2.46 11.94 -12.92
N ILE A 114 3.02 11.24 -13.90
CA ILE A 114 3.01 9.78 -13.97
C ILE A 114 4.45 9.31 -13.97
N ILE A 115 4.77 8.43 -13.02
CA ILE A 115 6.10 7.83 -12.89
C ILE A 115 5.99 6.34 -13.18
N ARG A 116 6.86 5.83 -14.05
CA ARG A 116 7.05 4.39 -14.25
C ARG A 116 8.16 3.93 -13.33
N HIS A 117 7.90 2.86 -12.60
CA HIS A 117 8.83 2.22 -11.67
C HIS A 117 9.20 0.84 -12.21
N ALA A 118 10.45 0.45 -11.99
CA ALA A 118 10.94 -0.90 -12.22
C ALA A 118 11.82 -1.29 -11.03
N THR A 119 11.59 -2.48 -10.47
CA THR A 119 12.33 -2.95 -9.30
C THR A 119 12.37 -4.48 -9.23
N GLU A 120 13.32 -4.99 -8.46
CA GLU A 120 13.44 -6.41 -8.12
C GLU A 120 12.76 -6.67 -6.78
N ILE A 121 11.91 -7.69 -6.72
CA ILE A 121 11.16 -8.05 -5.51
C ILE A 121 11.73 -9.28 -4.80
N GLY A 122 12.79 -9.88 -5.35
CA GLY A 122 13.45 -11.06 -4.82
C GLY A 122 14.01 -11.90 -5.97
N ALA A 123 14.23 -13.19 -5.72
CA ALA A 123 14.65 -14.14 -6.73
C ALA A 123 13.66 -15.29 -6.85
N ASP A 124 13.54 -15.86 -8.06
CA ASP A 124 12.72 -17.03 -8.36
C ASP A 124 13.36 -18.34 -7.85
N ALA A 125 12.68 -19.47 -8.07
CA ALA A 125 13.17 -20.79 -7.70
C ALA A 125 14.49 -21.20 -8.39
N GLN A 126 14.92 -20.48 -9.44
CA GLN A 126 16.20 -20.66 -10.14
C GLN A 126 17.23 -19.59 -9.74
N ASN A 127 16.96 -18.85 -8.67
CA ASN A 127 17.80 -17.76 -8.16
C ASN A 127 18.03 -16.62 -9.18
N GLN A 128 17.05 -16.39 -10.07
CA GLN A 128 17.04 -15.24 -10.98
C GLN A 128 16.20 -14.10 -10.40
N PRO A 129 16.61 -12.83 -10.58
CA PRO A 129 15.83 -11.70 -10.08
C PRO A 129 14.42 -11.64 -10.68
N VAL A 130 13.42 -11.52 -9.82
CA VAL A 130 12.03 -11.28 -10.24
C VAL A 130 11.81 -9.77 -10.36
N GLN A 131 11.67 -9.33 -11.60
CA GLN A 131 11.43 -7.92 -11.94
C GLN A 131 9.94 -7.62 -11.97
N VAL A 132 9.56 -6.46 -11.43
CA VAL A 132 8.22 -5.91 -11.55
C VAL A 132 8.26 -4.46 -12.00
N SER A 133 7.25 -4.08 -12.76
CA SER A 133 7.00 -2.72 -13.21
C SER A 133 5.59 -2.27 -12.83
N PHE A 134 5.49 -1.05 -12.33
CA PHE A 134 4.22 -0.41 -11.99
C PHE A 134 4.32 1.07 -12.28
N MET A 135 3.18 1.76 -12.29
CA MET A 135 3.12 3.22 -12.40
C MET A 135 2.49 3.81 -11.16
N SER A 136 2.95 5.01 -10.79
CA SER A 136 2.24 5.88 -9.87
C SER A 136 1.72 7.11 -10.60
N ILE A 137 0.50 7.51 -10.30
CA ILE A 137 -0.20 8.66 -10.89
C ILE A 137 -0.53 9.63 -9.76
N TYR A 138 -0.04 10.86 -9.90
CA TYR A 138 -0.27 11.97 -8.98
C TYR A 138 -1.10 13.02 -9.71
N MET A 139 -2.33 13.27 -9.27
CA MET A 139 -3.19 14.30 -9.88
C MET A 139 -3.57 15.38 -8.87
N HIS A 140 -4.14 16.47 -9.41
CA HIS A 140 -4.55 17.65 -8.65
C HIS A 140 -3.40 18.39 -7.99
N LEU A 141 -2.21 18.36 -8.58
CA LEU A 141 -1.08 19.17 -8.11
C LEU A 141 -1.30 20.65 -8.46
N SER A 142 -1.09 21.55 -7.50
CA SER A 142 -1.12 23.00 -7.70
C SER A 142 0.23 23.56 -8.18
N GLU A 143 1.30 22.79 -7.98
CA GLU A 143 2.66 23.13 -8.40
C GLU A 143 3.43 21.84 -8.72
N LEU A 144 4.29 21.86 -9.74
CA LEU A 144 5.30 20.82 -10.00
C LEU A 144 6.65 21.32 -9.51
N ARG A 145 7.43 20.43 -8.90
CA ARG A 145 8.78 20.69 -8.37
C ARG A 145 9.79 19.66 -8.88
N GLY A 146 11.07 19.95 -8.65
CA GLY A 146 12.17 19.03 -8.96
C GLY A 146 12.18 18.53 -10.41
N ALA A 147 12.45 17.24 -10.58
CA ALA A 147 12.46 16.58 -11.88
C ALA A 147 11.10 16.70 -12.61
N ALA A 148 9.97 16.67 -11.89
CA ALA A 148 8.66 16.81 -12.51
C ALA A 148 8.46 18.16 -13.21
N HIS A 149 8.92 19.24 -12.57
CA HIS A 149 8.89 20.58 -13.17
C HIS A 149 9.75 20.68 -14.45
N GLN A 150 10.92 20.06 -14.42
CA GLN A 150 11.89 20.06 -15.51
C GLN A 150 11.37 19.25 -16.69
N VAL A 151 10.84 18.04 -16.45
CA VAL A 151 10.25 17.19 -17.49
C VAL A 151 9.04 17.86 -18.13
N ALA A 152 8.17 18.50 -17.35
CA ALA A 152 7.06 19.28 -17.89
C ALA A 152 7.53 20.51 -18.71
N GLY A 153 8.80 20.94 -18.55
CA GLY A 153 9.47 21.96 -19.36
C GLY A 153 10.24 21.42 -20.56
N GLY A 154 10.19 20.10 -20.82
CA GLY A 154 10.87 19.45 -21.96
C GLY A 154 12.26 18.90 -21.66
N ALA A 155 12.64 18.76 -20.39
CA ALA A 155 13.90 18.12 -20.02
C ALA A 155 13.98 16.67 -20.53
N GLN A 156 15.20 16.28 -20.94
CA GLN A 156 15.48 14.92 -21.41
C GLN A 156 15.73 13.95 -20.25
N ASP A 157 16.36 14.43 -19.17
CA ASP A 157 16.49 13.66 -17.94
C ASP A 157 15.12 13.58 -17.26
N ARG A 158 14.72 12.34 -16.98
CA ARG A 158 13.43 11.98 -16.42
C ARG A 158 13.56 11.15 -15.15
N ALA A 159 14.79 10.93 -14.68
CA ALA A 159 15.04 10.19 -13.46
C ALA A 159 14.42 10.93 -12.26
N VAL A 160 13.82 10.16 -11.38
CA VAL A 160 13.33 10.63 -10.08
C VAL A 160 13.60 9.54 -9.05
N TYR A 161 14.06 9.94 -7.88
CA TYR A 161 14.36 9.03 -6.80
C TYR A 161 13.27 9.07 -5.74
N ARG A 162 13.10 7.95 -5.05
CA ARG A 162 12.16 7.80 -3.94
C ARG A 162 12.42 8.91 -2.93
N LYS A 163 11.33 9.59 -2.55
CA LYS A 163 11.29 10.75 -1.65
C LYS A 163 11.72 12.09 -2.27
N ASP A 164 12.11 12.14 -3.55
CA ASP A 164 12.30 13.42 -4.23
C ASP A 164 10.99 14.20 -4.26
N GLU A 165 11.07 15.52 -4.06
CA GLU A 165 9.90 16.38 -4.17
C GLU A 165 9.48 16.53 -5.63
N ILE A 166 8.21 16.25 -5.91
CA ILE A 166 7.65 16.31 -7.26
C ILE A 166 6.56 17.37 -7.40
N GLY A 167 6.00 17.88 -6.30
CA GLY A 167 5.00 18.93 -6.37
C GLY A 167 4.36 19.31 -5.04
N VAL A 168 3.26 20.05 -5.14
CA VAL A 168 2.43 20.49 -4.02
C VAL A 168 1.00 20.04 -4.27
N ALA A 169 0.35 19.48 -3.24
CA ALA A 169 -1.06 19.12 -3.30
C ALA A 169 -1.90 20.37 -3.61
N GLY A 170 -2.86 20.23 -4.52
CA GLY A 170 -3.69 21.33 -4.95
C GLY A 170 -5.07 21.26 -4.33
N MET A 171 -6.06 21.59 -5.14
CA MET A 171 -7.44 21.68 -4.74
C MET A 171 -8.30 20.70 -5.53
N VAL A 172 -9.28 20.09 -4.85
CA VAL A 172 -10.33 19.30 -5.46
C VAL A 172 -11.67 19.84 -4.97
N TYR A 173 -12.55 20.22 -5.91
CA TYR A 173 -13.88 20.75 -5.62
C TYR A 173 -13.92 21.89 -4.60
N GLY A 174 -12.94 22.80 -4.65
CA GLY A 174 -12.85 23.91 -3.71
C GLY A 174 -12.11 23.61 -2.40
N THR A 175 -11.79 22.35 -2.13
CA THR A 175 -11.04 21.94 -0.92
C THR A 175 -9.56 21.91 -1.20
N ASP A 176 -8.79 22.71 -0.45
CA ASP A 176 -7.31 22.76 -0.53
C ASP A 176 -6.64 21.49 0.00
N ARG A 177 -5.34 21.35 -0.32
CA ARG A 177 -4.43 20.29 0.15
C ARG A 177 -4.86 18.89 -0.29
N GLN A 178 -5.47 18.75 -1.46
CA GLN A 178 -5.92 17.47 -1.99
C GLN A 178 -4.93 16.92 -3.02
N LEU A 179 -4.67 15.62 -2.95
CA LEU A 179 -3.85 14.87 -3.90
C LEU A 179 -4.61 13.61 -4.27
N HIS A 180 -4.80 13.35 -5.56
CA HIS A 180 -5.15 12.00 -6.01
C HIS A 180 -3.89 11.18 -6.21
N LEU A 181 -3.80 10.02 -5.55
CA LEU A 181 -2.74 9.04 -5.77
C LEU A 181 -3.34 7.70 -6.23
N GLU A 182 -2.79 7.17 -7.32
CA GLU A 182 -3.12 5.85 -7.86
C GLU A 182 -1.82 5.07 -8.16
N ILE A 183 -1.84 3.77 -7.88
CA ILE A 183 -0.76 2.82 -8.22
C ILE A 183 -1.36 1.73 -9.08
N ILE A 184 -0.81 1.53 -10.28
CA ILE A 184 -1.32 0.56 -11.26
C ILE A 184 -0.20 -0.29 -11.84
N CYS A 185 -0.55 -1.50 -12.22
CA CYS A 185 0.30 -2.38 -13.02
C CYS A 185 -0.58 -3.25 -13.92
N ASP A 186 0.02 -3.91 -14.90
CA ASP A 186 -0.70 -4.88 -15.73
C ASP A 186 -0.86 -6.22 -15.01
N ASP A 187 -1.65 -7.13 -15.59
CA ASP A 187 -1.94 -8.43 -15.00
C ASP A 187 -0.69 -9.29 -14.78
N ALA A 188 0.38 -9.12 -15.57
CA ALA A 188 1.60 -9.91 -15.43
C ALA A 188 2.40 -9.44 -14.21
N ASN A 189 2.50 -8.13 -14.02
CA ASN A 189 3.14 -7.54 -12.85
C ASN A 189 2.31 -7.74 -11.58
N LEU A 190 0.98 -7.72 -11.68
CA LEU A 190 0.10 -8.09 -10.57
C LEU A 190 0.35 -9.54 -10.15
N GLU A 191 0.37 -10.47 -11.09
CA GLU A 191 0.68 -11.88 -10.82
C GLU A 191 2.05 -12.06 -10.18
N ALA A 192 3.07 -11.35 -10.68
CA ALA A 192 4.41 -11.39 -10.11
C ALA A 192 4.48 -10.84 -8.68
N LEU A 193 3.68 -9.81 -8.35
CA LEU A 193 3.59 -9.24 -7.01
C LEU A 193 2.83 -10.15 -6.04
N ILE A 194 1.59 -10.51 -6.37
CA ILE A 194 0.66 -11.15 -5.40
C ILE A 194 0.42 -12.64 -5.64
N GLY A 195 1.05 -13.23 -6.66
CA GLY A 195 0.94 -14.67 -6.98
C GLY A 195 -0.41 -15.10 -7.58
N ARG A 196 -1.25 -14.15 -8.01
CA ARG A 196 -2.57 -14.43 -8.60
C ARG A 196 -3.05 -13.30 -9.52
N ARG A 197 -3.90 -13.64 -10.49
CA ARG A 197 -4.54 -12.69 -11.42
C ARG A 197 -6.03 -12.47 -11.16
N THR A 198 -6.68 -13.45 -10.55
CA THR A 198 -8.13 -13.43 -10.32
C THR A 198 -8.49 -14.21 -9.06
N GLY A 199 -9.52 -13.76 -8.33
CA GLY A 199 -10.26 -14.60 -7.39
C GLY A 199 -9.46 -15.18 -6.21
N ALA A 200 -9.90 -16.35 -5.75
CA ALA A 200 -9.32 -17.07 -4.63
C ALA A 200 -7.97 -17.71 -5.00
N LEU A 201 -7.10 -17.88 -4.00
CA LEU A 201 -5.87 -18.65 -4.16
C LEU A 201 -6.21 -20.13 -4.35
N ASN A 202 -5.44 -20.86 -5.18
CA ASN A 202 -5.53 -22.32 -5.22
C ASN A 202 -4.97 -22.90 -3.92
N ASP A 203 -5.81 -23.55 -3.12
CA ASP A 203 -5.46 -24.12 -1.81
C ASP A 203 -5.18 -25.64 -1.87
N SER A 204 -5.17 -26.22 -3.08
CA SER A 204 -4.89 -27.64 -3.33
C SER A 204 -3.41 -27.94 -3.58
N SER A 205 -2.57 -26.91 -3.65
CA SER A 205 -1.12 -27.01 -3.84
C SER A 205 -0.40 -26.00 -2.98
N ASP A 206 0.91 -26.22 -2.78
CA ASP A 206 1.76 -25.22 -2.15
C ASP A 206 1.74 -23.92 -2.96
N GLY A 207 1.82 -22.80 -2.24
CA GLY A 207 1.97 -21.48 -2.83
C GLY A 207 3.37 -21.27 -3.41
N ARG A 208 3.63 -20.04 -3.87
CA ARG A 208 4.99 -19.66 -4.26
C ARG A 208 5.95 -19.84 -3.09
N THR A 209 7.13 -20.37 -3.37
CA THR A 209 8.24 -20.49 -2.40
C THR A 209 9.34 -19.48 -2.67
N ASP A 210 9.16 -18.66 -3.71
CA ASP A 210 10.05 -17.59 -4.11
C ASP A 210 9.42 -16.23 -3.78
N VAL A 211 10.25 -15.19 -3.68
CA VAL A 211 9.81 -13.79 -3.41
C VAL A 211 8.72 -13.70 -2.32
N LEU A 212 9.12 -14.04 -1.09
CA LEU A 212 8.24 -14.05 0.06
C LEU A 212 8.33 -12.71 0.81
N PHE A 213 7.20 -12.05 0.98
CA PHE A 213 7.08 -10.85 1.80
C PHE A 213 5.72 -10.80 2.50
N GLY A 214 5.66 -10.13 3.65
CA GLY A 214 4.47 -10.10 4.49
C GLY A 214 4.34 -11.33 5.38
N GLU A 215 3.11 -11.82 5.53
CA GLU A 215 2.78 -12.99 6.35
C GLU A 215 2.65 -14.24 5.47
N MET A 216 3.29 -15.34 5.87
CA MET A 216 3.17 -16.63 5.21
C MET A 216 2.05 -17.44 5.84
N TYR A 217 1.22 -18.10 5.04
CA TYR A 217 0.08 -18.88 5.54
C TYR A 217 0.24 -20.37 5.27
N PHE A 218 0.03 -21.18 6.31
CA PHE A 218 -0.03 -22.63 6.23
C PHE A 218 -1.47 -23.10 6.41
N ARG A 219 -2.02 -23.77 5.39
CA ARG A 219 -3.36 -24.36 5.45
C ARG A 219 -3.32 -25.71 6.15
N LEU A 220 -4.11 -25.85 7.21
CA LEU A 220 -4.28 -27.11 7.95
C LEU A 220 -5.68 -27.66 7.65
N PRO A 221 -5.81 -28.70 6.80
CA PRO A 221 -7.12 -29.27 6.47
C PRO A 221 -7.78 -29.95 7.67
N ALA A 222 -9.10 -30.10 7.61
CA ALA A 222 -9.83 -30.96 8.56
C ALA A 222 -9.20 -32.36 8.62
N GLY A 223 -9.06 -32.91 9.82
CA GLY A 223 -8.33 -34.15 10.07
C GLY A 223 -6.84 -33.97 10.39
N THR A 224 -6.29 -32.75 10.32
CA THR A 224 -4.93 -32.45 10.78
C THR A 224 -4.76 -32.85 12.25
N ARG A 225 -3.73 -33.65 12.54
CA ARG A 225 -3.44 -34.18 13.88
C ARG A 225 -2.41 -33.30 14.58
N PHE A 226 -2.73 -32.89 15.80
CA PHE A 226 -1.82 -32.15 16.68
C PHE A 226 -1.35 -33.06 17.80
N PHE A 227 -0.07 -32.95 18.15
CA PHE A 227 0.58 -33.80 19.16
C PHE A 227 1.07 -32.93 20.31
N ALA A 228 0.99 -33.45 21.54
CA ALA A 228 1.36 -32.70 22.74
C ALA A 228 2.86 -32.36 22.83
N ARG A 229 3.69 -33.02 22.03
CA ARG A 229 5.14 -32.82 22.00
C ARG A 229 5.62 -32.86 20.56
N ARG A 230 6.64 -32.06 20.26
CA ARG A 230 7.39 -32.14 19.01
C ARG A 230 7.98 -33.56 18.86
N PRO A 231 7.85 -34.21 17.69
CA PRO A 231 8.50 -35.50 17.45
C PRO A 231 10.03 -35.35 17.47
N GLY A 232 10.75 -36.45 17.67
CA GLY A 232 12.20 -36.45 17.56
C GLY A 232 12.64 -36.04 16.14
N PHE A 233 13.80 -35.40 15.99
CA PHE A 233 14.29 -34.91 14.68
C PHE A 233 14.40 -36.01 13.61
N SER A 234 14.58 -37.27 14.01
CA SER A 234 14.66 -38.43 13.12
C SER A 234 13.32 -39.14 12.88
N GLU A 235 12.24 -38.69 13.51
CA GLU A 235 10.92 -39.32 13.39
C GLU A 235 10.15 -38.71 12.21
N THR A 236 9.95 -39.51 11.16
CA THR A 236 9.18 -39.11 9.97
C THR A 236 7.68 -39.42 10.11
N THR A 237 7.27 -40.14 11.16
CA THR A 237 5.87 -40.46 11.43
C THR A 237 5.66 -40.49 12.94
N PRO A 238 4.73 -39.67 13.49
CA PRO A 238 4.45 -39.67 14.91
C PRO A 238 3.90 -41.02 15.38
N THR A 239 4.50 -41.60 16.42
CA THR A 239 4.02 -42.83 17.06
C THR A 239 3.07 -42.56 18.23
N ALA A 240 3.12 -41.36 18.80
CA ALA A 240 2.24 -40.92 19.87
C ALA A 240 0.79 -40.77 19.39
N ALA A 241 -0.16 -40.94 20.30
CA ALA A 241 -1.56 -40.61 20.03
C ALA A 241 -1.70 -39.08 19.82
N PRO A 242 -2.51 -38.62 18.83
CA PRO A 242 -2.81 -37.20 18.68
C PRO A 242 -3.47 -36.65 19.95
N ALA A 243 -3.00 -35.50 20.41
CA ALA A 243 -3.64 -34.75 21.49
C ALA A 243 -4.92 -34.06 21.01
N HIS A 244 -4.95 -33.66 19.73
CA HIS A 244 -6.12 -33.10 19.09
C HIS A 244 -6.16 -33.49 17.61
N THR A 245 -7.34 -33.45 17.01
CA THR A 245 -7.52 -33.62 15.56
C THR A 245 -8.53 -32.58 15.11
N LEU A 246 -8.14 -31.76 14.14
CA LEU A 246 -8.98 -30.69 13.62
C LEU A 246 -10.28 -31.25 13.05
N GLN A 247 -11.41 -30.63 13.37
CA GLN A 247 -12.74 -31.08 12.95
C GLN A 247 -13.35 -30.14 11.92
N ASN A 248 -14.07 -30.70 10.95
CA ASN A 248 -15.02 -30.08 10.02
C ASN A 248 -14.50 -29.03 9.02
N VAL A 249 -13.66 -28.08 9.44
CA VAL A 249 -13.20 -26.95 8.61
C VAL A 249 -11.68 -26.82 8.68
N PRO A 250 -11.02 -26.33 7.62
CA PRO A 250 -9.60 -26.02 7.69
C PRO A 250 -9.36 -24.79 8.58
N ILE A 251 -8.14 -24.67 9.08
CA ILE A 251 -7.63 -23.45 9.72
C ILE A 251 -6.34 -23.03 9.02
N TYR A 252 -5.98 -21.76 9.17
CA TYR A 252 -4.76 -21.21 8.59
C TYR A 252 -3.85 -20.74 9.72
N VAL A 253 -2.58 -21.10 9.66
CA VAL A 253 -1.56 -20.56 10.56
C VAL A 253 -0.75 -19.54 9.78
N GLY A 254 -0.84 -18.28 10.16
CA GLY A 254 0.01 -17.22 9.65
C GLY A 254 1.32 -17.16 10.45
N LEU A 255 2.44 -17.09 9.74
CA LEU A 255 3.77 -16.82 10.27
C LEU A 255 4.22 -15.45 9.76
N ARG A 256 4.39 -14.51 10.68
CA ARG A 256 4.87 -13.16 10.39
C ARG A 256 6.15 -12.89 11.16
N TYR A 257 7.21 -12.58 10.43
CA TYR A 257 8.42 -12.03 11.02
C TYR A 257 8.25 -10.54 11.37
N ALA A 258 8.87 -10.11 12.47
CA ALA A 258 8.89 -8.71 12.85
C ALA A 258 9.67 -7.85 11.85
N GLY A 259 10.68 -8.39 11.15
CA GLY A 259 11.35 -7.71 10.05
C GLY A 259 12.01 -6.40 10.47
N GLY A 260 12.45 -6.28 11.72
CA GLY A 260 12.99 -5.04 12.27
C GLY A 260 11.95 -4.07 12.87
N ASP A 261 10.65 -4.38 12.78
CA ASP A 261 9.57 -3.55 13.31
C ASP A 261 9.36 -3.75 14.82
N GLY A 262 8.73 -2.76 15.46
CA GLY A 262 8.33 -2.83 16.86
C GLY A 262 9.39 -2.36 17.87
N ALA A 263 9.13 -2.66 19.13
CA ALA A 263 9.96 -2.23 20.25
C ALA A 263 11.36 -2.84 20.19
N GLN A 264 12.36 -2.13 20.73
CA GLN A 264 13.71 -2.66 20.89
C GLN A 264 13.65 -3.93 21.75
N GLY A 265 14.05 -5.07 21.16
CA GLY A 265 13.94 -6.40 21.78
C GLY A 265 12.83 -7.30 21.19
N GLN A 266 11.99 -6.79 20.28
CA GLN A 266 10.99 -7.58 19.55
C GLN A 266 11.22 -7.61 18.04
N ARG A 267 12.30 -6.97 17.60
CA ARG A 267 12.57 -6.70 16.18
C ARG A 267 12.99 -7.93 15.38
N GLY A 268 13.44 -8.97 16.07
CA GLY A 268 13.75 -10.27 15.48
C GLY A 268 12.68 -11.33 15.77
N ASP A 269 11.57 -10.97 16.40
CA ASP A 269 10.53 -11.94 16.78
C ASP A 269 9.80 -12.48 15.55
N ALA A 270 9.24 -13.67 15.68
CA ALA A 270 8.21 -14.17 14.77
C ALA A 270 6.91 -14.41 15.53
N TRP A 271 5.78 -14.12 14.87
CA TRP A 271 4.45 -14.33 15.42
C TRP A 271 3.73 -15.40 14.63
N LEU A 272 3.14 -16.36 15.34
CA LEU A 272 2.23 -17.34 14.78
C LEU A 272 0.80 -17.02 15.22
N THR A 273 -0.08 -16.80 14.24
CA THR A 273 -1.50 -16.53 14.48
C THR A 273 -2.34 -17.57 13.77
N SER A 274 -3.34 -18.13 14.45
CA SER A 274 -4.32 -19.02 13.80
C SER A 274 -5.50 -18.21 13.28
N TYR A 275 -6.05 -18.60 12.14
CA TYR A 275 -7.17 -17.93 11.47
C TYR A 275 -8.23 -18.92 11.01
N SER A 276 -9.50 -18.48 10.98
CA SER A 276 -10.57 -19.16 10.24
C SER A 276 -10.44 -18.95 8.73
N GLU A 277 -11.29 -19.62 7.93
CA GLU A 277 -11.37 -19.38 6.47
C GLU A 277 -11.73 -17.93 6.12
N GLU A 278 -12.46 -17.24 6.99
CA GLU A 278 -12.83 -15.84 6.83
C GLU A 278 -11.73 -14.87 7.29
N GLY A 279 -10.56 -15.37 7.72
CA GLY A 279 -9.45 -14.55 8.20
C GLY A 279 -9.64 -14.02 9.63
N ILE A 280 -10.56 -14.60 10.40
CA ILE A 280 -10.77 -14.22 11.81
C ILE A 280 -9.70 -14.88 12.67
N ALA A 281 -8.97 -14.09 13.46
CA ALA A 281 -7.98 -14.62 14.39
C ALA A 281 -8.63 -15.55 15.44
N LEU A 282 -8.02 -16.72 15.64
CA LEU A 282 -8.46 -17.78 16.53
C LEU A 282 -7.49 -17.88 17.71
N GLY A 283 -7.89 -17.31 18.85
CA GLY A 283 -7.07 -17.27 20.05
C GLY A 283 -5.96 -16.22 19.99
N ASP A 284 -5.05 -16.30 20.95
CA ASP A 284 -3.94 -15.36 21.05
C ASP A 284 -2.76 -15.79 20.16
N PRO A 285 -2.05 -14.83 19.54
CA PRO A 285 -0.86 -15.14 18.76
C PRO A 285 0.29 -15.62 19.65
N ILE A 286 1.08 -16.56 19.16
CA ILE A 286 2.28 -17.06 19.81
C ILE A 286 3.48 -16.25 19.31
N ASN A 287 4.32 -15.80 20.24
CA ASN A 287 5.60 -15.14 19.94
C ASN A 287 6.74 -16.16 20.06
N GLU A 288 7.56 -16.25 19.02
CA GLU A 288 8.91 -16.81 19.08
C GLU A 288 9.92 -15.65 19.08
N ALA A 289 10.52 -15.41 20.24
CA ALA A 289 11.45 -14.30 20.42
C ALA A 289 12.75 -14.55 19.64
N ASP A 290 13.32 -13.49 19.06
CA ASP A 290 14.61 -13.55 18.33
C ASP A 290 14.67 -14.61 17.18
N ALA A 291 13.52 -15.04 16.68
CA ALA A 291 13.38 -16.02 15.60
C ALA A 291 14.17 -15.71 14.32
N GLU A 292 14.44 -14.44 14.01
CA GLU A 292 15.29 -14.02 12.87
C GLU A 292 16.80 -14.18 13.14
N TYR A 293 17.21 -14.19 14.40
CA TYR A 293 18.61 -14.26 14.82
C TYR A 293 19.05 -15.67 15.24
N ASP A 294 18.09 -16.52 15.61
CA ASP A 294 18.30 -17.89 16.08
C ASP A 294 18.10 -18.96 14.98
N LEU A 295 18.19 -18.57 13.70
CA LEU A 295 18.10 -19.46 12.52
C LEU A 295 19.33 -20.36 12.32
#